data_AF-A0ABD5RU92-F1
#
_entry.id   AF-A0ABD5RU92-F1
#
_cell.length_a   1.000
_cell.length_b   1.000
_cell.length_c   1.000
_cell.angle_alpha   90.00
_cell.angle_beta   90.00
_cell.angle_gamma   90.00
#
_symmetry.space_group_name_H-M   'P 1'
#
loop_
_entity.id
_entity.type
_entity.pdbx_description
1 polymer ?
#
loop_
_entity_poly.entity_id
_entity_poly.type
_entity_poly.pdbx_seq_one_letter_code
_entity_poly.pdbx_strand_id
1 'polypeptide(L)' 'MAVNETIIEIDGTNHYVWAAVDCETLEVLAVEVSPGRSSLDTLLFLKDVLAQCSGRPLVRVDRDPW' A
#
# COMPACT_ATOMS: atom_id res chain seq x y z
N MET A 1 6.83 -7.10 -5.82
CA MET A 1 6.31 -6.61 -4.52
C MET A 1 4.87 -7.04 -4.34
N ALA A 2 4.42 -7.08 -3.09
CA ALA A 2 3.01 -7.16 -2.72
C ALA A 2 2.59 -5.84 -2.06
N VAL A 3 1.38 -5.39 -2.36
CA VAL A 3 0.74 -4.25 -1.71
C VAL A 3 -0.51 -4.75 -1.01
N ASN A 4 -0.64 -4.40 0.26
CA ASN A 4 -1.79 -4.75 1.08
C ASN A 4 -2.34 -3.51 1.79
N GLU A 5 -3.65 -3.51 2.01
CA GLU A 5 -4.38 -2.55 2.83
C GLU A 5 -4.86 -3.23 4.11
N THR A 6 -4.80 -2.53 5.24
CA THR A 6 -5.48 -2.95 6.46
C THR A 6 -6.16 -1.78 7.13
N ILE A 7 -7.28 -2.04 7.81
CA ILE A 7 -8.04 -1.02 8.54
C ILE A 7 -7.73 -1.18 10.02
N ILE A 8 -7.35 -0.08 10.66
CA ILE A 8 -7.17 0.01 12.10
C ILE A 8 -8.16 1.01 12.69
N GLU A 9 -8.75 0.68 13.83
CA GLU A 9 -9.62 1.60 14.58
C GLU A 9 -8.81 2.26 15.69
N ILE A 10 -8.81 3.59 15.72
CA ILE A 10 -8.19 4.40 16.78
C ILE A 10 -9.23 5.43 17.23
N ASP A 11 -9.55 5.43 18.52
CA ASP A 11 -10.52 6.33 19.14
C ASP A 11 -11.88 6.40 18.39
N GLY A 12 -12.36 5.25 17.93
CA GLY A 12 -13.63 5.13 17.18
C GLY A 12 -13.57 5.64 15.73
N THR A 13 -12.38 5.95 15.22
CA THR A 13 -12.16 6.38 13.83
C THR A 13 -11.32 5.35 13.08
N ASN A 14 -11.81 4.93 11.91
CA ASN A 14 -11.09 4.01 11.03
C ASN A 14 -9.98 4.74 10.26
N HIS A 15 -8.81 4.11 10.22
CA HIS A 15 -7.66 4.56 9.46
C HIS A 15 -7.21 3.43 8.54
N TYR A 16 -6.78 3.78 7.34
CA TYR A 16 -6.34 2.83 6.33
C TYR A 16 -4.81 2.85 6.30
N VAL A 17 -4.21 1.69 6.52
CA VAL A 17 -2.76 1.51 6.47
C VAL A 17 -2.41 0.72 5.23
N TRP A 18 -1.57 1.31 4.40
CA TRP A 18 -1.03 0.72 3.19
C TRP A 18 0.38 0.24 3.46
N ALA A 19 0.71 -0.97 3.03
CA ALA A 19 2.06 -1.50 3.12
C ALA A 19 2.49 -2.11 1.78
N ALA A 20 3.68 -1.73 1.32
CA ALA A 20 4.35 -2.33 0.19
C ALA A 20 5.56 -3.13 0.67
N VAL A 21 5.65 -4.39 0.26
CA VAL A 21 6.70 -5.32 0.71
C VAL A 21 7.32 -6.02 -0.49
N ASP A 22 8.64 -6.13 -0.51
CA ASP A 22 9.34 -6.98 -1.46
C ASP A 22 9.08 -8.46 -1.13
N CYS A 23 8.57 -9.25 -2.07
CA CYS A 23 8.21 -10.65 -1.79
C CYS A 23 9.42 -11.59 -1.76
N GLU A 24 10.56 -11.17 -2.30
CA GLU A 24 11.79 -11.96 -2.34
C GLU A 24 12.62 -11.73 -1.09
N THR A 25 12.77 -10.47 -0.67
CA THR A 25 13.58 -10.11 0.51
C THR A 25 12.78 -9.96 1.81
N LEU A 26 11.44 -9.85 1.71
CA LEU A 26 10.54 -9.51 2.82
C LEU A 26 10.81 -8.12 3.42
N GLU A 27 11.52 -7.25 2.72
CA GLU A 27 11.77 -5.88 3.14
C GLU A 27 10.53 -5.01 2.93
N VAL A 28 10.23 -4.15 3.90
CA VAL A 28 9.17 -3.16 3.79
C VAL A 28 9.68 -2.00 2.95
N LEU A 29 9.05 -1.78 1.80
CA LEU A 29 9.40 -0.73 0.85
C LEU A 29 8.76 0.61 1.24
N ALA A 30 7.50 0.58 1.67
CA ALA A 30 6.80 1.77 2.14
C ALA A 30 5.63 1.41 3.05
N VAL A 31 5.30 2.35 3.95
CA VAL A 31 4.07 2.32 4.76
C VAL A 31 3.46 3.72 4.72
N GLU A 32 2.16 3.79 4.47
CA GLU A 32 1.41 5.04 4.48
C GLU A 32 0.09 4.87 5.23
N VAL A 33 -0.39 5.95 5.86
CA VAL A 33 -1.68 5.98 6.54
C VAL A 33 -2.55 7.04 5.86
N SER A 34 -3.74 6.65 5.42
CA SER A 34 -4.74 7.57 4.87
C SER A 34 -6.01 7.58 5.74
N PRO A 35 -6.70 8.75 5.84
CA PRO A 35 -7.96 8.86 6.55
C PRO A 35 -9.14 8.22 5.81
N GLY A 36 -8.93 7.76 4.58
CA GLY A 36 -9.96 7.15 3.74
C GLY A 36 -9.38 6.17 2.72
N ARG A 37 -10.27 5.41 2.09
CA ARG A 37 -9.96 4.48 1.00
C ARG A 37 -10.46 5.08 -0.30
N SER A 38 -9.56 5.66 -1.08
CA SER A 38 -9.89 6.12 -2.43
C SER A 38 -8.87 5.62 -3.44
N SER A 39 -9.31 5.44 -4.68
CA SER A 39 -8.42 5.06 -5.78
C SER A 39 -7.33 6.10 -6.03
N LEU A 40 -7.54 7.37 -5.63
CA LEU A 40 -6.52 8.41 -5.70
C LEU A 40 -5.43 8.19 -4.65
N ASP A 41 -5.78 7.89 -3.40
CA ASP A 41 -4.82 7.60 -2.33
C ASP A 41 -3.96 6.38 -2.70
N THR A 42 -4.61 5.34 -3.22
CA THR A 42 -3.93 4.15 -3.74
C THR A 42 -2.95 4.49 -4.87
N LEU A 43 -3.37 5.32 -5.82
CA LEU A 43 -2.54 5.72 -6.96
C LEU A 43 -1.32 6.53 -6.53
N LEU A 44 -1.50 7.43 -5.56
CA LEU A 44 -0.41 8.24 -5.00
C LEU A 44 0.60 7.36 -4.27
N PHE A 45 0.14 6.50 -3.37
CA PHE A 45 0.98 5.53 -2.68
C PHE A 45 1.78 4.65 -3.66
N LEU A 46 1.12 4.08 -4.66
CA LEU A 46 1.78 3.23 -5.66
C LEU A 46 2.84 3.99 -6.46
N LYS A 47 2.58 5.25 -6.80
CA LYS A 47 3.56 6.08 -7.52
C LYS A 47 4.83 6.28 -6.71
N ASP A 48 4.69 6.53 -5.41
CA ASP A 48 5.83 6.75 -4.51
C ASP A 48 6.65 5.48 -4.29
N VAL A 49 5.98 4.33 -4.16
CA VAL A 49 6.64 3.02 -4.08
C VAL A 49 7.37 2.67 -5.38
N LEU A 50 6.71 2.86 -6.54
CA LEU A 50 7.28 2.55 -7.84
C LEU A 50 8.50 3.43 -8.17
N ALA A 51 8.54 4.67 -7.67
CA ALA A 51 9.70 5.55 -7.83
C ALA A 51 10.98 5.00 -7.16
N GLN A 52 10.83 4.14 -6.14
CA GLN A 52 11.95 3.51 -5.44
C GLN A 52 12.37 2.16 -6.06
N CYS A 53 11.52 1.60 -6.92
CA CYS A 53 11.78 0.32 -7.57
C CYS A 53 12.62 0.50 -8.84
N SER A 54 13.55 -0.41 -9.08
CA SER A 54 14.27 -0.47 -10.35
C SER A 54 13.52 -1.38 -11.34
N GLY A 55 13.46 -0.97 -12.61
CA GLY A 55 12.83 -1.76 -13.67
C GLY A 55 11.31 -1.71 -13.68
N ARG A 56 10.67 -2.81 -14.09
CA ARG A 56 9.21 -2.97 -14.16
C ARG A 56 8.76 -3.98 -13.10
N PRO A 57 8.56 -3.56 -11.84
CA PRO A 57 8.20 -4.48 -10.78
C PRO A 57 6.82 -5.08 -11.03
N LEU A 58 6.69 -6.39 -10.80
CA LEU A 58 5.39 -7.03 -10.72
C LEU A 58 4.73 -6.64 -9.38
N VAL A 59 3.58 -5.98 -9.46
CA VAL A 59 2.78 -5.60 -8.28
C VAL A 59 1.68 -6.63 -8.08
N ARG A 60 1.67 -7.27 -6.90
CA ARG A 60 0.60 -8.16 -6.46
C ARG A 60 -0.29 -7.42 -5.48
N VAL A 61 -1.59 -7.48 -5.72
CA VAL A 61 -2.59 -6.69 -5.01
C VAL A 61 -3.72 -7.63 -4.60
N ASP A 62 -4.26 -7.46 -3.39
CA ASP A 62 -5.43 -8.24 -2.97
C ASP A 62 -6.69 -7.81 -3.74
N ARG A 63 -7.59 -8.76 -3.99
CA ARG A 63 -8.72 -8.60 -4.92
C ARG A 63 -9.93 -7.87 -4.34
N ASP A 64 -9.84 -7.36 -3.12
CA ASP A 64 -10.94 -6.59 -2.56
C ASP A 64 -11.22 -5.34 -3.41
N PRO A 65 -12.50 -5.00 -3.63
CA PRO A 65 -12.87 -3.86 -4.46
C PRO A 65 -12.32 -2.57 -3.84
N TRP A 66 -11.49 -1.87 -4.61
CA TRP A 66 -10.78 -0.62 -4.28
C TRP A 66 -11.70 0.60 -4.36
#